data_AF-A0AAW9IFR1-F1
#
_entry.id   AF-A0AAW9IFR1-F1
#
_cell.length_a   1.000
_cell.length_b   1.000
_cell.length_c   1.000
_cell.angle_alpha   90.00
_cell.angle_beta   90.00
_cell.angle_gamma   90.00
#
_symmetry.space_group_name_H-M   'P 1'
#
loop_
_entity.id
_entity.type
_entity.pdbx_description
1 polymer ?
#
loop_
_entity_poly.entity_id
_entity_poly.type
_entity_poly.pdbx_seq_one_letter_code
_entity_poly.pdbx_strand_id
1 'polypeptide(L)'
;MEVIMESNEFNKNKVDNAIIMAAGLSSRFAPLSFERPKGLLEVKGEILIERQIKQLQEAGITDITIVVGYMKESFYYLKDKFNVEIVVNNDYNKRNNNSTLYLVREKLKNTYICSSDNYFTKNVFESHVE
;
A
#
# COMPACT_ATOMS: atom_id res chain seq x y z
N MET A 1 -35.40 15.15 -6.94
CA MET A 1 -35.31 14.35 -5.70
C MET A 1 -34.73 12.96 -6.02
N GLU A 2 -35.18 12.29 -7.09
CA GLU A 2 -34.55 11.05 -7.63
C GLU A 2 -33.06 11.19 -7.98
N VAL A 3 -32.67 12.23 -8.73
CA VAL A 3 -31.25 12.43 -9.13
C VAL A 3 -30.30 12.62 -7.94
N ILE A 4 -30.80 13.17 -6.83
CA ILE A 4 -30.01 13.37 -5.61
C ILE A 4 -29.90 12.05 -4.82
N MET A 5 -30.92 11.19 -4.87
CA MET A 5 -30.90 9.88 -4.22
C MET A 5 -29.92 8.91 -4.91
N GLU A 6 -29.87 8.86 -6.25
CA GLU A 6 -28.89 8.04 -7.00
C GLU A 6 -27.44 8.43 -6.69
N SER A 7 -27.17 9.74 -6.55
CA SER A 7 -25.82 10.25 -6.26
C SER A 7 -25.30 9.91 -4.86
N ASN A 8 -26.20 9.66 -3.90
CA ASN A 8 -25.86 9.33 -2.51
C ASN A 8 -25.56 7.83 -2.32
N GLU A 9 -26.14 6.97 -3.15
CA GLU A 9 -25.96 5.52 -3.06
C GLU A 9 -24.66 5.08 -3.74
N PHE A 10 -24.27 5.76 -4.84
CA PHE A 10 -23.02 5.51 -5.55
C PHE A 10 -21.77 5.80 -4.70
N ASN A 11 -21.84 6.72 -3.73
CA ASN A 11 -20.71 7.06 -2.87
C ASN A 11 -20.58 6.19 -1.61
N LYS A 12 -21.59 5.37 -1.28
CA LYS A 12 -21.67 4.71 0.03
C LYS A 12 -20.53 3.71 0.28
N ASN A 13 -19.95 3.21 -0.81
CA ASN A 13 -18.99 2.11 -0.83
C ASN A 13 -17.65 2.49 -1.47
N LYS A 14 -17.44 3.77 -1.76
CA LYS A 14 -16.23 4.26 -2.42
C LYS A 14 -15.02 4.05 -1.53
N VAL A 15 -13.96 3.47 -2.08
CA VAL A 15 -12.68 3.35 -1.41
C VAL A 15 -12.01 4.72 -1.34
N ASP A 16 -11.65 5.13 -0.13
CA ASP A 16 -11.07 6.45 0.13
C ASP A 16 -9.57 6.49 -0.21
N ASN A 17 -8.84 5.45 0.18
CA ASN A 17 -7.38 5.41 0.11
C ASN A 17 -6.82 3.98 0.25
N ALA A 18 -5.51 3.86 0.13
CA ALA A 18 -4.78 2.62 0.39
C ALA A 18 -3.56 2.85 1.29
N ILE A 19 -3.28 1.86 2.13
CA ILE A 19 -2.10 1.78 2.99
C ILE A 19 -1.30 0.54 2.63
N ILE A 20 -0.09 0.73 2.12
CA ILE A 20 0.84 -0.37 1.80
C ILE A 20 1.84 -0.54 2.93
N MET A 21 1.84 -1.71 3.57
CA MET A 21 2.76 -2.06 4.64
C MET A 21 4.07 -2.61 4.06
N ALA A 22 5.16 -1.85 4.21
CA ALA A 22 6.49 -2.16 3.69
C ALA A 22 7.61 -2.06 4.75
N ALA A 23 7.26 -1.98 6.04
CA ALA A 23 8.24 -1.76 7.11
C ALA A 23 9.02 -3.00 7.56
N GLY A 24 8.55 -4.20 7.20
CA GLY A 24 9.04 -5.46 7.76
C GLY A 24 10.43 -5.90 7.28
N LEU A 25 11.22 -6.47 8.21
CA LEU A 25 12.55 -7.03 7.97
C LEU A 25 12.58 -8.22 7.00
N SER A 26 11.45 -8.91 6.82
CA SER A 26 11.36 -10.04 5.89
C SER A 26 12.32 -11.21 6.18
N SER A 27 12.73 -11.38 7.44
CA SER A 27 13.81 -12.27 7.90
C SER A 27 13.72 -13.74 7.43
N ARG A 28 12.51 -14.24 7.15
CA ARG A 28 12.30 -15.61 6.62
C ARG A 28 12.84 -15.80 5.19
N PHE A 29 13.19 -14.73 4.49
CA PHE A 29 13.73 -14.71 3.13
C PHE A 29 15.22 -14.36 3.11
N ALA A 30 15.91 -14.44 4.24
CA ALA A 30 17.36 -14.36 4.26
C ALA A 30 17.97 -15.48 3.39
N PRO A 31 19.04 -15.21 2.64
CA PRO A 31 19.83 -13.97 2.65
C PRO A 31 19.29 -12.86 1.72
N LEU A 32 18.37 -13.15 0.80
CA LEU A 32 17.88 -12.22 -0.22
C LEU A 32 17.32 -10.92 0.38
N SER A 33 16.64 -11.02 1.53
CA SER A 33 16.07 -9.86 2.21
C SER A 33 17.11 -8.86 2.74
N PHE A 34 18.39 -9.23 2.86
CA PHE A 34 19.44 -8.31 3.32
C PHE A 34 19.94 -7.35 2.25
N GLU A 35 19.82 -7.75 0.98
CA GLU A 35 20.22 -6.93 -0.15
C GLU A 35 19.06 -6.01 -0.57
N ARG A 36 17.83 -6.51 -0.50
CA ARG A 36 16.65 -5.80 -0.99
C ARG A 36 15.40 -6.10 -0.16
N PRO A 37 14.63 -5.09 0.25
CA PRO A 37 13.32 -5.28 0.87
C PRO A 37 12.40 -6.09 -0.04
N LYS A 38 11.59 -6.99 0.53
CA LYS A 38 10.68 -7.85 -0.24
C LYS A 38 9.79 -7.10 -1.21
N GLY A 39 9.21 -5.98 -0.77
CA GLY A 39 8.33 -5.17 -1.63
C GLY A 39 9.03 -4.60 -2.87
N LEU A 40 10.37 -4.58 -2.89
CA LEU A 40 11.16 -4.15 -4.02
C LEU A 40 11.67 -5.31 -4.89
N LEU A 41 11.36 -6.57 -4.56
CA LEU A 41 11.73 -7.71 -5.40
C LEU A 41 11.01 -7.66 -6.74
N GLU A 42 11.65 -8.25 -7.74
CA GLU A 42 11.12 -8.36 -9.09
C GLU A 42 10.48 -9.72 -9.30
N VAL A 43 9.25 -9.72 -9.81
CA VAL A 43 8.51 -10.92 -10.20
C VAL A 43 7.95 -10.69 -11.60
N LYS A 44 8.31 -11.57 -12.54
CA LYS A 44 7.90 -11.47 -13.95
C LYS A 44 8.20 -10.11 -14.60
N GLY A 45 9.36 -9.52 -14.31
CA GLY A 45 9.77 -8.23 -14.89
C GLY A 45 9.22 -7.00 -14.17
N GLU A 46 8.48 -7.17 -13.07
CA GLU A 46 7.83 -6.08 -12.35
C GLU A 46 8.22 -6.06 -10.88
N ILE A 47 8.51 -4.87 -10.36
CA ILE A 47 8.74 -4.66 -8.93
C ILE A 47 7.39 -4.79 -8.19
N LEU A 48 7.33 -5.63 -7.15
CA LEU A 48 6.08 -5.97 -6.43
C LEU A 48 5.28 -4.72 -6.02
N ILE A 49 5.91 -3.81 -5.29
CA ILE A 49 5.22 -2.61 -4.79
C ILE A 49 4.86 -1.64 -5.91
N GLU A 50 5.68 -1.52 -6.96
CA GLU A 50 5.33 -0.67 -8.12
C GLU A 50 4.09 -1.21 -8.84
N ARG A 51 4.01 -2.52 -9.04
CA ARG A 51 2.85 -3.16 -9.65
C ARG A 51 1.60 -2.91 -8.81
N GLN A 52 1.69 -3.10 -7.48
CA GLN A 52 0.56 -2.87 -6.58
C GLN A 52 0.09 -1.41 -6.59
N ILE A 53 1.02 -0.44 -6.59
CA ILE A 53 0.69 0.99 -6.72
C ILE A 53 -0.03 1.27 -8.04
N LYS A 54 0.48 0.75 -9.17
CA LYS A 54 -0.16 0.92 -10.48
C LYS A 54 -1.57 0.34 -10.50
N GLN A 55 -1.77 -0.84 -9.93
CA GLN A 55 -3.09 -1.48 -9.86
C GLN A 55 -4.08 -0.65 -9.02
N LEU A 56 -3.65 -0.10 -7.89
CA LEU A 56 -4.47 0.82 -7.09
C LEU A 56 -4.84 2.09 -7.89
N GLN A 57 -3.87 2.69 -8.57
CA GLN A 57 -4.08 3.91 -9.37
C GLN A 57 -4.99 3.65 -10.58
N GLU A 58 -4.83 2.52 -11.27
CA GLU A 58 -5.71 2.06 -12.34
C GLU A 58 -7.16 1.87 -11.86
N ALA A 59 -7.35 1.45 -10.61
CA ALA A 59 -8.66 1.34 -9.97
C ALA A 59 -9.20 2.69 -9.46
N GLY A 60 -8.50 3.80 -9.68
CA GLY A 60 -8.91 5.15 -9.26
C GLY A 60 -8.50 5.53 -7.83
N ILE A 61 -7.75 4.69 -7.14
CA ILE A 61 -7.31 4.92 -5.75
C ILE A 61 -5.92 5.56 -5.79
N THR A 62 -5.89 6.89 -5.59
CA THR A 62 -4.67 7.70 -5.74
C THR A 62 -4.12 8.23 -4.41
N ASP A 63 -4.94 8.31 -3.36
CA ASP A 63 -4.45 8.52 -1.99
C ASP A 63 -3.81 7.23 -1.49
N ILE A 64 -2.50 7.11 -1.64
CA ILE A 64 -1.72 5.94 -1.27
C ILE A 64 -0.65 6.35 -0.27
N THR A 65 -0.68 5.73 0.91
CA THR A 65 0.37 5.86 1.93
C THR A 65 1.17 4.57 2.04
N ILE A 66 2.48 4.66 1.86
CA ILE A 66 3.41 3.54 2.05
C ILE A 66 4.10 3.69 3.40
N VAL A 67 3.92 2.71 4.28
CA VAL A 67 4.60 2.71 5.57
C VAL A 67 5.86 1.86 5.49
N VAL A 68 7.01 2.50 5.57
CA VAL A 68 8.35 1.90 5.42
C VAL A 68 9.08 1.83 6.76
N GLY A 69 10.16 1.05 6.82
CA GLY A 69 10.91 0.80 8.05
C GLY A 69 12.31 0.31 7.70
N TYR A 70 12.49 -1.01 7.63
CA TYR A 70 13.74 -1.60 7.18
C TYR A 70 14.12 -1.13 5.76
N MET A 71 15.36 -0.61 5.61
CA MET A 71 15.89 -0.02 4.36
C MET A 71 14.94 0.97 3.68
N LYS A 72 14.27 1.82 4.49
CA LYS A 72 13.28 2.82 4.07
C LYS A 72 13.74 3.68 2.89
N GLU A 73 15.03 4.02 2.82
CA GLU A 73 15.62 4.88 1.80
C GLU A 73 15.40 4.31 0.39
N SER A 74 15.42 2.98 0.25
CA SER A 74 15.19 2.29 -1.02
C SER A 74 13.79 2.49 -1.59
N PHE A 75 12.84 2.99 -0.80
CA PHE A 75 11.46 3.27 -1.23
C PHE A 75 11.23 4.73 -1.60
N TYR A 76 12.13 5.66 -1.27
CA TYR A 76 11.87 7.10 -1.40
C TYR A 76 11.60 7.56 -2.83
N TYR A 77 12.18 6.90 -3.82
CA TYR A 77 11.91 7.18 -5.24
C TYR A 77 10.42 6.99 -5.63
N LEU A 78 9.67 6.16 -4.89
CA LEU A 78 8.26 5.90 -5.17
C LEU A 78 7.42 7.16 -4.99
N LYS A 79 7.81 8.04 -4.06
CA LYS A 79 7.12 9.31 -3.80
C LYS A 79 6.99 10.13 -5.08
N ASP A 80 8.11 10.36 -5.76
CA ASP A 80 8.13 11.20 -6.96
C ASP A 80 7.64 10.44 -8.20
N LYS A 81 7.97 9.15 -8.31
CA LYS A 81 7.59 8.32 -9.46
C LYS A 81 6.09 8.05 -9.56
N PHE A 82 5.41 7.92 -8.42
CA PHE A 82 4.01 7.53 -8.37
C PHE A 82 3.11 8.51 -7.61
N ASN A 83 3.64 9.62 -7.09
CA ASN A 83 2.90 10.60 -6.30
C ASN A 83 2.19 9.97 -5.08
N VAL A 84 2.95 9.23 -4.27
CA VAL A 84 2.48 8.55 -3.05
C VAL A 84 3.10 9.15 -1.79
N GLU A 85 2.45 9.00 -0.64
CA GLU A 85 3.03 9.40 0.64
C GLU A 85 3.91 8.28 1.23
N ILE A 86 5.01 8.66 1.88
CA ILE A 86 5.86 7.73 2.61
C ILE A 86 5.90 8.12 4.10
N VAL A 87 5.56 7.16 4.96
CA VAL A 87 5.61 7.30 6.41
C VAL A 87 6.62 6.30 6.97
N VAL A 88 7.50 6.75 7.86
CA VAL A 88 8.55 5.88 8.44
C VAL A 88 8.11 5.35 9.80
N ASN A 89 7.96 4.03 9.92
CA ASN A 89 7.79 3.34 11.19
C ASN A 89 9.15 3.01 11.81
N ASN A 90 9.57 3.78 12.82
CA ASN A 90 10.83 3.55 13.54
C ASN A 90 10.77 2.36 14.53
N ASP A 91 9.58 1.82 14.81
CA ASP A 91 9.38 0.67 15.70
C ASP A 91 9.26 -0.67 14.94
N TYR A 92 9.59 -0.68 13.65
CA TYR A 92 9.49 -1.85 12.76
C TYR A 92 10.22 -3.11 13.26
N ASN A 93 11.24 -2.94 14.11
CA ASN A 93 12.03 -4.02 14.70
C ASN A 93 11.64 -4.34 16.16
N LYS A 94 10.78 -3.54 16.78
CA LYS A 94 10.31 -3.74 18.17
C LYS A 94 8.93 -4.35 18.24
N ARG A 95 8.09 -4.10 17.23
CA ARG A 95 6.69 -4.51 17.17
C ARG A 95 6.38 -5.15 15.83
N ASN A 96 5.31 -5.94 15.80
CA ASN A 96 4.79 -6.51 14.58
C ASN A 96 4.10 -5.42 13.72
N ASN A 97 3.53 -5.82 12.58
CA ASN A 97 2.80 -4.96 11.64
C ASN A 97 1.66 -4.12 12.26
N ASN A 98 1.16 -4.46 13.45
CA ASN A 98 0.21 -3.60 14.17
C ASN A 98 0.75 -2.18 14.43
N SER A 99 2.06 -2.03 14.66
CA SER A 99 2.70 -0.73 14.87
C SER A 99 2.65 0.14 13.62
N THR A 100 2.75 -0.50 12.45
CA THR A 100 2.62 0.14 11.15
C THR A 100 1.22 0.74 10.99
N LEU A 101 0.16 -0.03 11.24
CA LEU A 101 -1.20 0.48 11.11
C LEU A 101 -1.53 1.52 12.18
N TYR A 102 -1.07 1.32 13.42
CA TYR A 102 -1.29 2.26 14.50
C TYR A 102 -0.67 3.64 14.23
N LEU A 103 0.50 3.67 13.57
CA LEU A 103 1.19 4.90 13.20
C LEU A 103 0.37 5.77 12.25
N VAL A 104 -0.39 5.14 11.35
CA VAL A 104 -1.23 5.82 10.34
C VAL A 104 -2.72 5.66 10.62
N ARG A 105 -3.11 5.37 11.87
CA ARG A 105 -4.50 5.10 12.26
C ARG A 105 -5.47 6.22 11.89
N GLU A 106 -5.02 7.47 11.92
CA GLU A 106 -5.83 8.64 11.59
C GLU A 106 -6.15 8.72 10.08
N LYS A 107 -5.45 7.94 9.25
CA LYS A 107 -5.70 7.78 7.81
C LYS A 107 -6.64 6.62 7.48
N LEU A 108 -7.02 5.80 8.46
CA LEU A 108 -7.93 4.67 8.24
C LEU A 108 -9.37 5.18 8.08
N LYS A 109 -9.99 4.80 6.96
CA LYS A 109 -11.37 5.10 6.54
C LYS A 109 -11.93 3.87 5.81
N ASN A 110 -12.56 4.02 4.64
CA ASN A 110 -12.76 2.90 3.71
C ASN A 110 -11.45 2.61 2.95
N THR A 111 -10.53 1.91 3.61
CA THR A 111 -9.13 1.82 3.21
C THR A 111 -8.74 0.40 2.79
N TYR A 112 -8.04 0.25 1.66
CA TYR A 112 -7.31 -0.99 1.41
C TYR A 112 -6.05 -1.07 2.27
N ILE A 113 -5.90 -2.17 3.01
CA ILE A 113 -4.67 -2.49 3.74
C ILE A 113 -3.93 -3.57 2.98
N CYS A 114 -2.76 -3.23 2.44
CA CYS A 114 -2.00 -4.11 1.55
C CYS A 114 -0.67 -4.53 2.17
N SER A 115 -0.26 -5.77 1.92
CA SER A 115 1.13 -6.19 2.12
C SER A 115 1.94 -5.90 0.86
N SER A 116 3.09 -5.26 1.01
CA SER A 116 3.97 -4.90 -0.11
C SER A 116 4.57 -6.10 -0.86
N ASP A 117 4.53 -7.29 -0.27
CA ASP A 117 5.09 -8.53 -0.83
C ASP A 117 4.06 -9.41 -1.55
N ASN A 118 2.85 -8.90 -1.81
CA ASN A 118 1.83 -9.63 -2.57
C ASN A 118 1.94 -9.34 -4.08
N TYR A 119 1.90 -10.41 -4.89
CA TYR A 119 1.87 -10.33 -6.35
C TYR A 119 0.49 -10.73 -6.88
N PHE A 120 -0.28 -9.76 -7.36
CA PHE A 120 -1.58 -10.02 -8.00
C PHE A 120 -1.41 -10.11 -9.51
N THR A 121 -1.75 -11.26 -10.10
CA THR A 121 -1.62 -11.49 -11.55
C THR A 121 -2.59 -10.67 -12.39
N LYS A 122 -3.70 -10.24 -11.79
CA LYS A 122 -4.70 -9.32 -12.34
C LYS A 122 -4.90 -8.16 -11.36
N ASN A 123 -5.50 -7.07 -11.80
CA ASN A 123 -5.93 -6.01 -10.89
C ASN A 123 -7.10 -6.54 -10.04
N VAL A 124 -6.95 -6.50 -8.72
CA VAL A 124 -7.94 -6.98 -7.75
C VAL A 124 -8.59 -5.84 -6.97
N PHE A 125 -8.16 -4.60 -7.23
CA PHE A 125 -8.67 -3.41 -6.56
C PHE A 125 -9.84 -2.84 -7.34
N GLU A 126 -10.85 -2.38 -6.61
CA GLU A 126 -12.02 -1.74 -7.17
C GLU A 126 -12.22 -0.38 -6.49
N SER A 127 -12.76 0.59 -7.23
CA SER A 127 -13.04 1.93 -6.68
C SER A 127 -14.15 1.91 -5.64
N HIS A 128 -14.99 0.87 -5.63
CA HIS A 128 -16.12 0.68 -4.73
C HIS A 128 -16.17 -0.79 -4.30
N VAL A 129 -16.41 -1.05 -3.02
CA VAL A 129 -16.50 -2.41 -2.45
C VAL A 129 -17.81 -2.58 -1.70
N GLU A 130 -18.53 -3.67 -1.98
CA GLU A 130 -19.81 -3.99 -1.34
C GLU A 130 -19.72 -4.28 0.17
#